data_AF-A0A3D4A6M0-F1
#
_entry.id   AF-A0A3D4A6M0-F1
#
_cell.length_a   1.000
_cell.length_b   1.000
_cell.length_c   1.000
_cell.angle_alpha   90.00
_cell.angle_beta   90.00
_cell.angle_gamma   90.00
#
_symmetry.space_group_name_H-M   'P 1'
#
loop_
_entity.id
_entity.type
_entity.pdbx_description
1 polymer ?
#
loop_
_entity_poly.entity_id
_entity_poly.type
_entity_poly.pdbx_seq_one_letter_code
_entity_poly.pdbx_strand_id
1 'polypeptide(L)'
;ECERSDETTLNQVFILCADDGIVDRLADPNNLLKQLADSDMSNRAIVDEVFLGALSRFPMDSERGVAVAMLNHAQGKEVDSEYQSVTDQYLDDEVDRWVVLQDIVWALINSKEYVFRH
;
A
#
# COMPACT_ATOMS: atom_id res chain seq x y z
N GLU A 1 37.35 13.63 -3.60
CA GLU A 1 36.01 14.07 -4.03
C GLU A 1 35.17 12.92 -4.53
N CYS A 2 34.33 12.40 -3.66
CA CYS A 2 33.30 11.41 -3.96
C CYS A 2 32.04 12.20 -4.35
N GLU A 3 31.91 12.50 -5.63
CA GLU A 3 30.71 13.11 -6.17
C GLU A 3 29.63 12.03 -6.21
N ARG A 4 28.76 12.02 -5.19
CA ARG A 4 27.49 11.32 -5.29
C ARG A 4 26.65 12.10 -6.29
N SER A 5 26.50 11.55 -7.49
CA SER A 5 25.54 12.07 -8.46
C SER A 5 24.13 11.83 -7.91
N ASP A 6 23.47 12.90 -7.45
CA ASP A 6 22.05 12.93 -7.06
C ASP A 6 21.12 13.00 -8.30
N GLU A 7 21.42 12.23 -9.34
CA GLU A 7 20.52 12.07 -10.48
C GLU A 7 19.85 10.70 -10.42
N THR A 8 18.68 10.65 -9.77
CA THR A 8 17.71 9.59 -10.01
C THR A 8 17.29 9.72 -11.47
N THR A 9 17.94 8.96 -12.36
CA THR A 9 17.69 9.06 -13.79
C THR A 9 16.26 8.60 -14.05
N LEU A 10 15.45 9.43 -14.71
CA LEU A 10 14.04 9.20 -15.07
C LEU A 10 13.70 7.76 -15.53
N ASN A 11 14.67 7.04 -16.10
CA ASN A 11 14.54 5.62 -16.47
C ASN A 11 14.26 4.68 -15.28
N GLN A 12 14.78 4.94 -14.07
CA GLN A 12 14.48 4.12 -12.90
C GLN A 12 13.05 4.29 -12.40
N VAL A 13 12.49 5.50 -12.55
CA VAL A 13 11.08 5.79 -12.26
C VAL A 13 10.15 5.05 -13.23
N PHE A 14 10.53 4.96 -14.51
CA PHE A 14 9.73 4.24 -15.51
C PHE A 14 9.73 2.71 -15.34
N ILE A 15 10.81 2.11 -14.83
CA ILE A 15 10.83 0.66 -14.53
C ILE A 15 9.92 0.37 -13.33
N LEU A 16 9.93 1.22 -12.30
CA LEU A 16 9.13 1.00 -11.10
C LEU A 16 7.62 1.14 -11.34
N CYS A 17 7.21 2.04 -12.24
CA CYS A 17 5.80 2.26 -12.57
C CYS A 17 5.23 1.30 -13.62
N ALA A 18 6.06 0.49 -14.29
CA ALA A 18 5.63 -0.29 -15.46
C ALA A 18 6.16 -1.74 -15.51
N ASP A 19 6.90 -2.22 -14.50
CA ASP A 19 7.36 -3.61 -14.48
C ASP A 19 6.24 -4.55 -14.03
N ASP A 20 5.71 -5.33 -14.98
CA ASP A 20 4.68 -6.35 -14.76
C ASP A 20 5.07 -7.34 -13.65
N GLY A 21 6.38 -7.56 -13.45
CA GLY A 21 6.91 -8.44 -12.41
C GLY A 21 6.58 -8.03 -10.98
N ILE A 22 6.33 -6.75 -10.70
CA ILE A 22 5.90 -6.29 -9.37
C ILE A 22 4.44 -6.67 -9.14
N VAL A 23 3.58 -6.43 -10.13
CA VAL A 23 2.16 -6.78 -10.05
C VAL A 23 1.99 -8.29 -9.86
N ASP A 24 2.72 -9.10 -10.63
CA ASP A 24 2.71 -10.55 -10.47
C ASP A 24 3.12 -11.01 -9.07
N ARG A 25 4.13 -10.35 -8.47
CA ARG A 25 4.57 -10.66 -7.10
C ARG A 25 3.55 -10.26 -6.04
N LEU A 26 2.82 -9.16 -6.25
CA LEU A 26 1.74 -8.74 -5.36
C LEU A 26 0.52 -9.67 -5.46
N ALA A 27 0.28 -10.23 -6.63
CA ALA A 27 -0.78 -11.21 -6.89
C ALA A 27 -0.38 -12.67 -6.56
N ASP A 28 0.88 -12.96 -6.23
CA ASP A 28 1.31 -14.32 -5.84
C ASP A 28 0.65 -14.72 -4.50
N PRO A 29 -0.13 -15.82 -4.45
CA PRO A 29 -0.79 -16.25 -3.21
C PRO A 29 0.20 -16.71 -2.12
N ASN A 30 1.47 -16.92 -2.43
CA ASN A 30 2.51 -17.29 -1.46
C ASN A 30 3.30 -16.08 -0.93
N ASN A 31 2.76 -14.87 -1.07
CA ASN A 31 3.43 -13.65 -0.60
C ASN A 31 3.01 -13.24 0.82
N LEU A 32 3.75 -12.26 1.37
CA LEU A 32 3.48 -11.68 2.69
C LEU A 32 2.08 -11.04 2.76
N LEU A 33 1.61 -10.42 1.67
CA LEU A 33 0.32 -9.72 1.67
C LEU A 33 -0.84 -10.68 1.85
N LYS A 34 -0.78 -11.85 1.22
CA LYS A 34 -1.77 -12.90 1.38
C LYS A 34 -1.77 -13.44 2.82
N GLN A 35 -0.58 -13.65 3.39
CA GLN A 35 -0.44 -14.05 4.80
C GLN A 35 -1.03 -13.01 5.75
N LEU A 36 -0.79 -11.71 5.51
CA LEU A 36 -1.36 -10.63 6.30
C LEU A 36 -2.88 -10.51 6.12
N ALA A 37 -3.38 -10.68 4.89
CA ALA A 37 -4.81 -10.66 4.58
C ALA A 37 -5.57 -11.76 5.31
N ASP A 38 -4.98 -12.96 5.40
CA ASP A 38 -5.57 -14.13 6.04
C ASP A 38 -5.30 -14.19 7.56
N SER A 39 -4.48 -13.27 8.09
CA SER A 39 -4.16 -13.22 9.52
C SER A 39 -5.26 -12.59 10.37
N ASP A 40 -5.27 -12.96 11.66
CA ASP A 40 -6.11 -12.35 12.70
C ASP A 40 -5.59 -10.99 13.19
N MET A 41 -4.54 -10.44 12.55
CA MET A 41 -4.00 -9.14 12.93
C MET A 41 -5.02 -8.03 12.68
N SER A 42 -5.03 -7.05 13.58
CA SER A 42 -5.86 -5.86 13.41
C SER A 42 -5.47 -5.09 12.16
N ASN A 43 -6.43 -4.44 11.49
CA ASN A 43 -6.16 -3.62 10.30
C ASN A 43 -5.11 -2.53 10.59
N ARG A 44 -5.11 -1.94 11.79
CA ARG A 44 -4.08 -0.97 12.19
C ARG A 44 -2.67 -1.57 12.19
N ALA A 45 -2.52 -2.77 12.78
CA ALA A 45 -1.22 -3.45 12.83
C ALA A 45 -0.75 -3.88 11.44
N ILE A 46 -1.66 -4.37 10.58
CA ILE A 46 -1.32 -4.72 9.20
C ILE A 46 -0.83 -3.50 8.43
N VAL A 47 -1.51 -2.36 8.58
CA VAL A 47 -1.09 -1.11 7.94
C VAL A 47 0.30 -0.70 8.44
N ASP A 48 0.60 -0.84 9.73
CA ASP A 48 1.94 -0.57 10.26
C ASP A 48 3.01 -1.44 9.59
N GLU A 49 2.79 -2.75 9.50
CA GLU A 49 3.73 -3.69 8.86
C GLU A 49 3.95 -3.35 7.39
N VAL A 50 2.89 -3.00 6.66
CA VAL A 50 2.97 -2.61 5.24
C VAL A 50 3.81 -1.33 5.08
N PHE A 51 3.58 -0.32 5.91
CA PHE A 51 4.33 0.93 5.85
C PHE A 51 5.79 0.77 6.27
N LEU A 52 6.06 -0.06 7.28
CA LEU A 52 7.43 -0.40 7.68
C LEU A 52 8.15 -1.16 6.57
N GLY A 53 7.46 -2.09 5.90
CA GLY A 53 8.02 -2.86 4.79
C GLY A 53 8.31 -2.01 3.53
N ALA A 54 7.43 -1.06 3.20
CA ALA A 54 7.55 -0.25 2.00
C ALA A 54 8.39 1.02 2.22
N LEU A 55 8.14 1.78 3.28
CA LEU A 55 8.72 3.11 3.52
C LEU A 55 9.71 3.16 4.69
N SER A 56 9.92 2.04 5.39
CA SER A 56 10.79 1.97 6.59
C SER A 56 10.41 2.99 7.68
N ARG A 57 9.11 3.33 7.78
CA ARG A 57 8.56 4.20 8.82
C ARG A 57 7.13 3.80 9.16
N PHE A 58 6.63 4.27 10.29
CA PHE A 58 5.20 4.18 10.60
C PHE A 58 4.37 5.14 9.73
N PRO A 59 3.10 4.81 9.46
CA PRO A 59 2.18 5.72 8.78
C PRO A 59 1.86 6.92 9.67
N MET A 60 1.61 8.06 9.03
CA MET A 60 1.00 9.22 9.66
C MET A 60 -0.49 8.96 9.94
N ASP A 61 -1.10 9.76 10.82
CA ASP A 61 -2.50 9.54 11.22
C ASP A 61 -3.49 9.55 10.06
N SER A 62 -3.30 10.45 9.09
CA SER A 62 -4.13 10.54 7.88
C SER A 62 -3.94 9.32 6.96
N GLU A 63 -2.69 8.90 6.74
CA GLU A 63 -2.37 7.72 5.94
C GLU A 63 -2.97 6.45 6.55
N ARG A 64 -2.84 6.33 7.88
CA ARG A 64 -3.41 5.23 8.64
C ARG A 64 -4.93 5.22 8.56
N GLY A 65 -5.57 6.39 8.72
CA GLY A 65 -7.02 6.53 8.69
C GLY A 65 -7.59 6.00 7.37
N VAL A 66 -7.04 6.45 6.24
CA VAL A 66 -7.46 6.00 4.90
C VAL A 66 -7.20 4.50 4.71
N ALA A 67 -6.00 4.02 5.00
CA ALA A 67 -5.65 2.61 4.77
C ALA A 67 -6.49 1.65 5.64
N VAL A 68 -6.75 2.00 6.90
CA VAL A 68 -7.60 1.21 7.79
C VAL A 68 -9.06 1.25 7.34
N ALA A 69 -9.56 2.42 6.90
CA ALA A 69 -10.91 2.56 6.36
C ALA A 69 -11.12 1.65 5.15
N MET A 70 -10.18 1.63 4.20
CA MET A 70 -10.23 0.75 3.03
C MET A 70 -10.27 -0.74 3.42
N LEU A 71 -9.46 -1.16 4.40
CA LEU A 71 -9.48 -2.55 4.89
C LEU A 71 -10.74 -2.89 5.69
N ASN A 72 -11.33 -1.93 6.40
CA ASN A 72 -12.60 -2.12 7.10
C ASN A 72 -13.74 -2.30 6.09
N HIS A 73 -13.78 -1.49 5.03
CA HIS A 73 -14.74 -1.57 3.94
C HIS A 73 -14.75 -2.96 3.31
N ALA A 74 -13.57 -3.47 2.93
CA ALA A 74 -13.39 -4.82 2.36
C ALA A 74 -13.84 -5.96 3.30
N GLN A 75 -13.93 -5.70 4.61
CA GLN A 75 -14.40 -6.65 5.61
C GLN A 75 -15.88 -6.45 5.98
N GLY A 76 -16.58 -5.50 5.35
CA GLY A 76 -17.94 -5.10 5.71
C GLY A 76 -18.04 -4.52 7.12
N LYS A 77 -16.94 -3.98 7.66
CA LYS A 77 -16.90 -3.32 8.96
C LYS A 77 -17.27 -1.85 8.81
N GLU A 78 -17.73 -1.25 9.90
CA GLU A 78 -18.00 0.18 9.96
C GLU A 78 -16.74 0.98 9.61
N VAL A 79 -16.91 1.95 8.70
CA VAL A 79 -15.89 2.89 8.28
C VAL A 79 -16.19 4.24 8.92
N ASP A 80 -15.15 4.92 9.41
CA ASP A 80 -15.31 6.24 10.00
C ASP A 80 -15.87 7.22 8.94
N SER A 81 -16.88 8.01 9.33
CA SER A 81 -17.58 8.95 8.42
C SER A 81 -16.64 9.92 7.67
N GLU A 82 -15.47 10.22 8.24
CA GLU A 82 -14.42 11.02 7.61
C GLU A 82 -13.89 10.39 6.31
N TYR A 83 -13.77 9.06 6.28
CA TYR A 83 -13.18 8.31 5.17
C TYR A 83 -14.21 7.58 4.29
N GLN A 84 -15.49 7.56 4.68
CA GLN A 84 -16.56 6.88 3.94
C GLN A 84 -16.65 7.32 2.48
N SER A 85 -16.57 8.63 2.22
CA SER A 85 -16.63 9.14 0.84
C SER A 85 -15.47 8.67 -0.03
N VAL A 86 -14.30 8.43 0.57
CA VAL A 86 -13.11 7.93 -0.13
C VAL A 86 -13.27 6.45 -0.41
N THR A 87 -13.73 5.65 0.55
CA THR A 87 -13.96 4.22 0.33
C THR A 87 -15.00 4.00 -0.76
N ASP A 88 -16.13 4.69 -0.72
CA ASP A 88 -17.22 4.54 -1.69
C ASP A 88 -16.82 5.02 -3.11
N GLN A 89 -15.88 5.96 -3.20
CA GLN A 89 -15.41 6.47 -4.48
C GLN A 89 -14.46 5.51 -5.20
N TYR A 90 -13.62 4.79 -4.44
CA TYR A 90 -12.48 4.04 -4.99
C TYR A 90 -12.61 2.51 -4.83
N LEU A 91 -13.54 2.02 -4.01
CA LEU A 91 -13.75 0.60 -3.76
C LEU A 91 -15.18 0.18 -4.09
N ASP A 92 -15.32 -1.00 -4.67
CA ASP A 92 -16.61 -1.67 -4.80
C ASP A 92 -17.09 -2.20 -3.45
N ASP A 93 -18.40 -2.40 -3.29
CA ASP A 93 -19.03 -2.87 -2.05
C ASP A 93 -18.51 -4.26 -1.61
N GLU A 94 -18.13 -5.12 -2.55
CA GLU A 94 -17.67 -6.51 -2.31
C GLU A 94 -16.22 -6.74 -2.72
N VAL A 95 -15.32 -5.79 -2.42
CA VAL A 95 -13.89 -5.93 -2.71
C VAL A 95 -13.18 -6.87 -1.71
N ASP A 96 -12.28 -7.72 -2.20
CA ASP A 96 -11.48 -8.62 -1.36
C ASP A 96 -10.40 -7.85 -0.58
N ARG A 97 -10.24 -8.16 0.72
CA ARG A 97 -9.21 -7.58 1.60
C ARG A 97 -7.79 -7.74 1.04
N TRP A 98 -7.49 -8.86 0.40
CA TRP A 98 -6.18 -9.10 -0.21
C TRP A 98 -5.93 -8.17 -1.39
N VAL A 99 -6.95 -7.90 -2.21
CA VAL A 99 -6.86 -6.95 -3.32
C VAL A 99 -6.61 -5.53 -2.78
N VAL A 100 -7.35 -5.12 -1.76
CA VAL A 100 -7.11 -3.82 -1.11
C VAL A 100 -5.69 -3.68 -0.55
N LEU A 101 -5.12 -4.75 0.04
CA LEU A 101 -3.72 -4.71 0.49
C LEU A 101 -2.73 -4.57 -0.66
N GLN A 102 -2.98 -5.24 -1.80
CA GLN A 102 -2.16 -5.08 -3.00
C GLN A 102 -2.20 -3.64 -3.50
N ASP A 103 -3.38 -3.02 -3.55
CA ASP A 103 -3.56 -1.65 -4.00
C ASP A 103 -2.86 -0.64 -3.08
N ILE A 104 -2.97 -0.82 -1.76
CA ILE A 104 -2.26 0.02 -0.79
C ILE A 104 -0.75 -0.08 -1.02
N VAL A 105 -0.20 -1.29 -1.14
CA VAL A 105 1.24 -1.48 -1.35
C VAL A 105 1.68 -0.91 -2.68
N TRP A 106 0.90 -1.14 -3.74
CA TRP A 106 1.16 -0.57 -5.06
C TRP A 106 1.18 0.97 -5.02
N ALA A 107 0.25 1.59 -4.32
CA ALA A 107 0.24 3.04 -4.12
C ALA A 107 1.46 3.54 -3.33
N LEU A 108 1.91 2.79 -2.31
CA LEU A 108 3.09 3.15 -1.53
C LEU A 108 4.38 3.07 -2.35
N ILE A 109 4.61 1.99 -3.08
CA ILE A 109 5.82 1.83 -3.90
C ILE A 109 5.84 2.78 -5.09
N ASN A 110 4.67 3.18 -5.62
CA ASN A 110 4.56 4.20 -6.66
C ASN A 110 4.47 5.63 -6.10
N SER A 111 4.55 5.80 -4.77
CA SER A 111 4.51 7.12 -4.17
C SER A 111 5.80 7.90 -4.47
N LYS A 112 5.68 9.23 -4.56
CA LYS A 112 6.86 10.11 -4.66
C LYS A 112 7.84 9.85 -3.52
N GLU A 113 7.34 9.57 -2.32
CA GLU A 113 8.20 9.30 -1.18
C GLU A 113 9.08 8.07 -1.39
N TYR A 114 8.52 6.97 -1.89
CA TYR A 114 9.29 5.77 -2.19
C TYR A 114 10.35 6.05 -3.27
N VAL A 115 9.94 6.68 -4.37
CA VAL A 115 10.80 7.00 -5.52
C VAL A 115 11.94 7.96 -5.21
N PHE A 116 11.78 8.88 -4.24
CA PHE A 116 12.83 9.83 -3.87
C PHE A 116 13.66 9.40 -2.66
N ARG A 117 13.28 8.33 -1.96
CA ARG A 117 14.01 7.79 -0.80
C ARG A 117 14.75 6.48 -1.09
N HIS A 118 14.49 5.84 -2.23
CA HIS A 118 15.13 4.62 -2.71
C HIS A 118 15.60 4.80 -4.15
#